data_AF-A0A928PBV0-F1
#
_entry.id   AF-A0A928PBV0-F1
#
_cell.length_a   1.000
_cell.length_b   1.000
_cell.length_c   1.000
_cell.angle_alpha   90.00
_cell.angle_beta   90.00
_cell.angle_gamma   90.00
#
_symmetry.space_group_name_H-M   'P 1'
#
loop_
_entity.id
_entity.type
_entity.pdbx_description
1 polymer ?
#
loop_
_entity_poly.entity_id
_entity_poly.type
_entity_poly.pdbx_seq_one_letter_code
_entity_poly.pdbx_strand_id
1 'polypeptide(L)'
;MDEELYHHDDIDGPEIVFPEGIDEPEPTPENTSYYVRDLDGVLWFYCMNWRTRVREFFPEKGPTIGELIEDAVKFAAKTVK
;
A
#
# COMPACT_ATOMS: atom_id res chain seq x y z
N MET A 1 18.99 -7.74 9.39
CA MET A 1 18.03 -7.29 8.37
C MET A 1 18.58 -7.82 7.08
N ASP A 2 18.12 -9.00 6.69
CA ASP A 2 18.52 -9.63 5.44
C ASP A 2 17.72 -8.96 4.32
N GLU A 3 18.39 -8.09 3.59
CA GLU A 3 17.84 -7.41 2.41
C GLU A 3 17.90 -8.40 1.25
N GLU A 4 16.94 -9.32 1.18
CA GLU A 4 16.79 -10.16 -0.01
C GLU A 4 16.31 -9.29 -1.18
N LEU A 5 17.22 -9.06 -2.12
CA LEU A 5 16.98 -8.37 -3.39
C LEU A 5 16.11 -9.28 -4.27
N TYR A 6 14.79 -9.10 -4.23
CA TYR A 6 13.90 -9.81 -5.15
C TYR A 6 13.99 -9.17 -6.53
N HIS A 7 14.31 -10.00 -7.53
CA HIS A 7 14.30 -9.58 -8.92
C HIS A 7 12.83 -9.50 -9.37
N HIS A 8 12.49 -8.42 -10.07
CA HIS A 8 11.13 -8.16 -10.54
C HIS A 8 10.61 -9.24 -11.52
N ASP A 9 11.51 -10.10 -12.00
CA ASP A 9 11.23 -11.23 -12.90
C ASP A 9 10.63 -12.44 -12.17
N ASP A 10 10.68 -12.48 -10.82
CA ASP A 10 10.20 -13.62 -10.01
C ASP A 10 8.71 -13.52 -9.63
N ILE A 11 8.05 -12.40 -9.96
CA ILE A 11 6.63 -12.18 -9.69
C ILE A 11 5.88 -12.13 -11.02
N ASP A 12 5.09 -13.16 -11.30
CA ASP A 12 4.14 -13.22 -12.41
C ASP A 12 2.95 -12.27 -12.09
N GLY A 13 3.24 -10.96 -12.11
CA GLY A 13 2.26 -9.90 -11.96
C GLY A 13 1.30 -9.89 -13.16
N PRO A 14 0.12 -9.26 -13.03
CA PRO A 14 -0.78 -9.15 -14.17
C PRO A 14 -0.07 -8.43 -15.33
N GLU A 15 0.04 -9.10 -16.48
CA GLU A 15 0.59 -8.52 -17.70
C GLU A 15 -0.28 -7.33 -18.13
N ILE A 16 0.27 -6.12 -18.04
CA ILE A 16 -0.44 -4.90 -18.44
C ILE A 16 -0.33 -4.77 -19.96
N VAL A 17 -1.39 -5.14 -20.67
CA VAL A 17 -1.45 -5.01 -22.13
C VAL A 17 -1.81 -3.57 -22.50
N PHE A 18 -0.85 -2.80 -23.00
CA PHE A 18 -1.08 -1.47 -23.54
C PHE A 18 -1.57 -1.55 -25.00
N PRO A 19 -2.59 -0.77 -25.41
CA PRO A 19 -3.04 -0.73 -26.80
C PRO A 19 -1.95 -0.15 -27.71
N GLU A 20 -1.90 -0.62 -28.96
CA GLU A 20 -0.90 -0.18 -29.94
C GLU A 20 -0.89 1.35 -30.12
N GLY A 21 0.30 1.95 -29.98
CA GLY A 21 0.50 3.40 -30.14
C GLY A 21 0.39 4.24 -28.86
N ILE A 22 0.26 3.61 -27.69
CA ILE A 22 0.44 4.27 -26.39
C ILE A 22 1.84 3.94 -25.89
N ASP A 23 2.67 4.97 -25.71
CA ASP A 23 3.97 4.81 -25.03
C ASP A 23 3.74 4.30 -23.61
N GLU A 24 4.52 3.29 -23.21
CA GLU A 24 4.51 2.82 -21.83
C GLU A 24 4.80 4.01 -20.91
N PRO A 25 3.92 4.30 -19.94
CA PRO A 25 4.11 5.45 -19.07
C PRO A 25 5.43 5.29 -18.32
N GLU A 26 6.22 6.37 -18.22
CA GLU A 26 7.43 6.33 -17.40
C GLU A 26 7.08 5.82 -15.99
N PRO A 27 7.88 4.91 -15.42
CA PRO A 27 7.58 4.35 -14.12
C PRO A 27 7.62 5.45 -13.06
N THR A 28 6.47 5.67 -12.40
CA THR A 28 6.32 6.55 -11.24
C THR A 28 5.94 5.71 -10.02
N PRO A 29 6.17 6.22 -8.80
CA PRO A 29 5.69 5.53 -7.59
C PRO A 29 4.19 5.23 -7.63
N GLU A 30 3.39 6.10 -8.24
CA GLU A 30 1.94 5.95 -8.34
C GLU A 30 1.51 4.84 -9.32
N ASN A 31 2.29 4.57 -10.37
CA ASN A 31 1.95 3.54 -11.37
C ASN A 31 2.69 2.21 -11.17
N THR A 32 3.77 2.20 -10.36
CA THR A 32 4.54 0.98 -10.01
C THR A 32 4.27 0.49 -8.59
N SER A 33 3.39 1.15 -7.84
CA SER A 33 3.01 0.68 -6.51
C SER A 33 1.78 -0.23 -6.52
N TYR A 34 1.86 -1.34 -5.79
CA TYR A 34 0.77 -2.31 -5.67
C TYR A 34 0.82 -3.05 -4.34
N TYR A 35 -0.31 -3.69 -3.99
CA TYR A 35 -0.45 -4.49 -2.77
C TYR A 35 -0.61 -5.97 -3.12
N VAL A 36 0.13 -6.84 -2.41
CA VAL A 36 0.04 -8.29 -2.57
C VAL A 36 -0.19 -8.95 -1.22
N ARG A 37 -1.06 -9.96 -1.19
CA ARG A 37 -1.21 -10.85 -0.04
C ARG A 37 -0.46 -12.15 -0.33
N ASP A 38 0.48 -12.52 0.54
CA ASP A 38 1.19 -13.80 0.40
C ASP A 38 0.32 -15.00 0.83
N LEU A 39 0.87 -16.22 0.68
CA LEU A 39 0.20 -17.47 1.04
C LEU A 39 -0.12 -17.56 2.54
N ASP A 40 0.65 -16.87 3.38
CA ASP A 40 0.45 -16.79 4.82
C ASP A 40 -0.53 -15.68 5.23
N GLY A 41 -1.11 -14.96 4.25
CA GLY A 41 -2.09 -13.91 4.46
C GLY A 41 -1.51 -12.54 4.82
N VAL A 42 -0.19 -12.38 4.83
CA VAL A 42 0.48 -11.10 5.12
C VAL A 42 0.34 -10.17 3.93
N LEU A 43 -0.08 -8.94 4.21
CA LEU A 43 -0.19 -7.88 3.21
C LEU A 43 1.16 -7.16 3.05
N TRP A 44 1.60 -7.02 1.82
CA TRP A 44 2.83 -6.35 1.42
C TRP A 44 2.50 -5.19 0.48
N PHE A 45 3.18 -4.07 0.66
CA PHE A 45 3.20 -2.95 -0.27
C PHE A 45 4.50 -3.01 -1.05
N TYR A 46 4.38 -2.98 -2.38
CA TYR A 46 5.50 -2.92 -3.31
C TYR A 46 5.49 -1.56 -3.99
N CYS A 47 6.67 -1.00 -4.21
CA CYS A 47 6.91 0.18 -5.01
C CYS A 47 8.28 0.02 -5.67
N MET A 48 8.30 -0.24 -6.97
CA MET A 48 9.52 -0.61 -7.70
C MET A 48 10.22 -1.81 -7.03
N ASN A 49 11.50 -1.68 -6.68
CA ASN A 49 12.32 -2.69 -6.00
C ASN A 49 12.19 -2.67 -4.47
N TRP A 50 11.36 -1.77 -3.92
CA TRP A 50 11.15 -1.68 -2.48
C TRP A 50 9.86 -2.39 -2.08
N ARG A 51 9.94 -3.21 -1.03
CA ARG A 51 8.76 -3.77 -0.37
C ARG A 51 8.75 -3.44 1.10
N THR A 52 7.56 -3.18 1.63
CA THR A 52 7.35 -3.08 3.07
C THR A 52 6.15 -3.92 3.48
N ARG A 53 6.25 -4.54 4.65
CA ARG A 53 5.14 -5.28 5.23
C ARG A 53 4.09 -4.28 5.68
N VAL A 54 2.88 -4.40 5.15
CA VAL A 54 1.74 -3.66 5.69
C VAL A 54 1.37 -4.30 7.02
N ARG A 55 1.56 -3.54 8.09
CA ARG A 55 1.05 -3.87 9.41
C ARG A 55 0.13 -2.74 9.82
N GLU A 56 -1.11 -3.06 10.17
CA GLU A 56 -1.88 -2.14 10.98
C GLU A 56 -1.19 -2.04 12.34
N PHE A 57 -0.58 -0.89 12.62
CA PHE A 57 -0.07 -0.60 13.95
C PHE A 57 -1.25 -0.15 14.81
N PHE A 58 -2.02 -1.10 15.32
CA PHE A 58 -2.81 -0.83 16.51
C PHE A 58 -1.85 -0.89 17.69
N PRO A 59 -1.66 0.21 18.44
CA PRO A 59 -0.95 0.11 19.71
C PRO A 59 -1.67 -0.92 20.58
N GLU A 60 -0.95 -1.71 21.39
CA GLU A 60 -1.59 -2.64 22.36
C GLU A 60 -2.59 -1.91 23.29
N LYS A 61 -2.39 -0.60 23.45
CA LYS A 61 -3.31 0.35 24.10
C LYS A 61 -3.67 1.47 23.14
N GLY A 62 -4.13 1.10 21.95
CA GLY A 62 -4.63 2.04 20.96
C GLY A 62 -5.90 2.73 21.43
N PRO A 63 -6.24 3.88 20.82
CA PRO A 63 -7.53 4.50 21.06
C PRO A 63 -8.64 3.50 20.74
N THR A 64 -9.58 3.40 21.65
CA THR A 64 -10.82 2.66 21.47
C THR A 64 -11.60 3.21 20.28
N ILE A 65 -12.51 2.41 19.72
CA ILE A 65 -13.45 2.88 18.69
C ILE A 65 -14.20 4.15 19.15
N GLY A 66 -14.52 4.27 20.45
CA GLY A 66 -15.17 5.47 20.98
C GLY A 66 -14.29 6.73 20.84
N GLU A 67 -13.00 6.63 21.16
CA GLU A 67 -12.05 7.73 21.01
C GLU A 67 -11.85 8.11 19.54
N LEU A 68 -11.78 7.12 18.65
CA LEU A 68 -11.69 7.36 17.20
C LEU A 68 -12.94 8.07 16.65
N ILE A 69 -14.13 7.69 17.11
CA ILE A 69 -15.39 8.35 16.72
C ILE A 69 -15.41 9.79 17.25
N GLU A 70 -15.00 10.01 18.49
CA GLU A 70 -14.95 11.35 19.08
C GLU A 70 -14.02 12.28 18.30
N ASP A 71 -12.84 11.80 17.92
CA ASP A 71 -11.89 12.57 17.12
C ASP A 71 -12.41 12.85 15.71
N ALA A 72 -13.10 11.89 15.08
CA ALA A 72 -13.74 12.09 13.78
C ALA A 72 -14.85 13.17 13.84
N VAL A 73 -15.69 13.16 14.89
CA VAL A 73 -16.72 14.19 15.10
C VAL A 73 -16.07 15.56 15.33
N LYS A 74 -15.03 15.65 16.17
CA LYS A 74 -14.30 16.91 16.40
C LYS A 74 -13.67 17.45 15.11
N PHE A 75 -13.11 16.57 14.28
CA PHE A 75 -12.54 16.94 13.00
C PHE A 75 -13.61 17.49 12.03
N ALA A 76 -14.73 16.78 11.90
CA ALA A 76 -15.86 17.18 11.07
C ALA A 76 -16.44 18.54 11.53
N ALA A 77 -16.61 18.74 12.84
CA ALA A 77 -17.09 20.00 13.40
C ALA A 77 -16.15 21.19 13.11
N LYS A 78 -14.84 20.95 12.95
CA LYS A 78 -13.86 21.99 12.58
C LYS A 78 -13.85 22.29 11.08
N THR A 79 -14.28 21.35 10.25
CA THR A 79 -14.27 21.47 8.78
C THR A 79 -15.57 22.05 8.22
N VAL A 80 -16.64 22.10 9.01
CA VAL A 80 -17.83 22.89 8.68
C VAL A 80 -17.55 24.35 9.04
N LYS A 81 -17.21 25.16 8.04
CA LYS A 81 -17.09 26.62 8.14
C LYS A 81 -17.76 27.28 6.95
#